data_AF-A0A6G2K526-F1
#
_entry.id   AF-A0A6G2K526-F1
#
_cell.length_a   1.000
_cell.length_b   1.000
_cell.length_c   1.000
_cell.angle_alpha   90.00
_cell.angle_beta   90.00
_cell.angle_gamma   90.00
#
_symmetry.space_group_name_H-M   'P 1'
#
loop_
_entity.id
_entity.type
_entity.pdbx_description
1 polymer ?
#
loop_
_entity_poly.entity_id
_entity_poly.type
_entity_poly.pdbx_seq_one_letter_code
_entity_poly.pdbx_strand_id
1 'polypeptide(L)'
;MKLPPTPCPKGTIVITEGKPDVGIWLMPNNQAPGELEDFVSEMIPEEDLVWPKSEQYIDEIPSSSRRFPEDKAHKAKVHAWLAARRHPGLMGLAIREGDLEVSGILCQDFAEWLRRLFV
;
A
#
# COMPACT_ATOMS: atom_id res chain seq x y z
N MET A 1 -1.17 -10.99 26.32
CA MET A 1 -0.82 -10.76 24.90
C MET A 1 0.64 -10.32 24.86
N LYS A 2 1.53 -11.08 24.22
CA LYS A 2 2.96 -10.75 24.12
C LYS A 2 3.25 -10.41 22.65
N LEU A 3 3.66 -9.18 22.39
CA LEU A 3 4.05 -8.73 21.05
C LEU A 3 5.56 -8.93 20.84
N PRO A 4 6.02 -9.20 19.61
CA PRO A 4 7.45 -9.23 19.33
C PRO A 4 8.04 -7.81 19.48
N PRO A 5 9.32 -7.68 19.85
CA PRO A 5 9.98 -6.38 20.02
C PRO A 5 10.18 -5.65 18.67
N THR A 6 10.16 -6.39 17.57
CA THR A 6 10.22 -5.87 16.20
C THR A 6 9.13 -6.52 15.35
N PRO A 7 8.60 -5.83 14.32
CA PRO A 7 7.61 -6.42 13.42
C PRO A 7 8.18 -7.66 12.72
N CYS A 8 7.35 -8.69 12.56
CA CYS A 8 7.70 -9.85 11.76
C CYS A 8 7.58 -9.51 10.27
N PRO A 9 8.60 -9.73 9.42
CA PRO A 9 8.51 -9.46 7.98
C PRO A 9 7.32 -10.15 7.30
N LYS A 10 6.97 -11.37 7.75
CA LYS A 10 5.85 -12.17 7.24
C LYS A 10 4.54 -11.91 8.00
N GLY A 11 4.40 -10.72 8.59
CA GLY A 11 3.30 -10.32 9.47
C GLY A 11 3.31 -11.04 10.83
N THR A 12 2.73 -10.39 11.83
CA THR A 12 2.60 -10.91 13.19
C THR A 12 1.21 -11.51 13.38
N ILE A 13 1.14 -12.70 14.00
CA ILE A 13 -0.11 -13.32 14.44
C ILE A 13 0.05 -13.64 15.92
N VAL A 14 -0.87 -13.15 16.74
CA VAL A 14 -0.90 -13.40 18.18
C VAL A 14 -2.09 -14.30 18.49
N ILE A 15 -1.77 -15.55 18.82
CA ILE A 15 -2.74 -16.57 19.21
C ILE A 15 -2.98 -16.45 20.72
N THR A 16 -4.24 -16.39 21.13
CA THR A 16 -4.63 -16.36 22.54
C THR A 16 -5.74 -17.37 22.80
N GLU A 17 -5.48 -18.32 23.69
CA GLU A 17 -6.44 -19.38 24.02
C GLU A 17 -7.80 -18.81 24.46
N GLY A 18 -8.88 -19.36 23.90
CA GLY A 18 -10.24 -18.94 24.16
C GLY A 18 -10.61 -17.54 23.64
N LYS A 19 -9.79 -16.94 22.77
CA LYS A 19 -10.03 -15.63 22.16
C LYS A 19 -9.75 -15.67 20.65
N PRO A 20 -10.25 -14.69 19.87
CA PRO A 20 -9.89 -14.56 18.47
C PRO A 20 -8.39 -14.30 18.29
N ASP A 21 -7.83 -14.86 17.23
CA ASP A 21 -6.46 -14.55 16.80
C ASP A 21 -6.37 -13.11 16.30
N VAL A 22 -5.25 -12.46 16.63
CA VAL A 22 -4.99 -11.06 16.24
C VAL A 22 -3.83 -11.01 15.26
N GLY A 23 -4.12 -10.57 14.04
CA GLY A 23 -3.09 -10.29 13.04
C GLY A 23 -2.68 -8.82 13.04
N ILE A 24 -1.39 -8.57 12.85
CA ILE A 24 -0.82 -7.23 12.66
C ILE A 24 0.06 -7.25 11.41
N TRP A 25 -0.27 -6.38 10.47
CA TRP A 25 0.56 -6.03 9.33
C TRP A 25 0.84 -4.52 9.38
N LEU A 26 2.11 -4.13 9.32
CA LEU A 26 2.52 -2.73 9.26
C LEU A 26 2.86 -2.36 7.82
N MET A 27 2.28 -1.28 7.34
CA MET A 27 2.52 -0.83 5.97
C MET A 27 3.93 -0.27 5.77
N PRO A 28 4.46 -0.37 4.54
CA PRO A 28 3.91 -1.17 3.45
C PRO A 28 4.19 -2.68 3.64
N ASN A 29 5.30 -3.04 4.27
CA ASN A 29 5.89 -4.38 4.18
C ASN A 29 6.43 -4.96 5.51
N ASN A 30 6.00 -4.43 6.66
CA ASN A 30 6.51 -4.71 8.01
C ASN A 30 7.98 -4.31 8.27
N GLN A 31 8.67 -3.68 7.32
CA GLN A 31 10.11 -3.42 7.43
C GLN A 31 10.46 -1.94 7.26
N ALA A 32 9.73 -1.23 6.40
CA ALA A 32 9.91 0.20 6.15
C ALA A 32 8.78 1.03 6.78
N PRO A 33 9.04 2.29 7.15
CA PRO A 33 7.96 3.24 7.42
C PRO A 33 7.19 3.53 6.12
N GLY A 34 5.87 3.69 6.22
CA GLY A 34 5.05 4.12 5.10
C GLY A 34 3.55 3.97 5.39
N GLU A 35 2.76 4.23 4.36
CA GLU A 35 1.31 4.23 4.36
C GLU A 35 0.78 3.18 3.37
N LEU A 36 -0.55 3.11 3.24
CA LEU A 36 -1.19 2.22 2.28
C LEU A 36 -0.80 2.57 0.84
N GLU A 37 -0.58 3.85 0.56
CA GLU A 37 -0.18 4.33 -0.76
C GLU A 37 1.22 3.83 -1.16
N ASP A 38 2.15 3.66 -0.21
CA ASP A 38 3.44 3.02 -0.48
C ASP A 38 3.27 1.55 -0.87
N PHE A 39 2.34 0.83 -0.24
CA PHE A 39 2.01 -0.53 -0.63
C PHE A 39 1.39 -0.59 -2.03
N VAL A 40 0.48 0.33 -2.34
CA VAL A 40 -0.20 0.37 -3.65
C VAL A 40 0.73 0.77 -4.78
N SER A 41 1.69 1.68 -4.56
CA SER A 41 2.65 2.04 -5.61
C SER A 41 3.53 0.87 -6.05
N GLU A 42 3.87 -0.04 -5.13
CA GLU A 42 4.60 -1.28 -5.44
C GLU A 42 3.78 -2.28 -6.28
N MET A 43 2.47 -2.06 -6.40
CA MET A 43 1.58 -2.87 -7.23
C MET A 43 1.31 -2.22 -8.59
N ILE A 44 1.80 -1.01 -8.84
CA ILE A 44 1.63 -0.38 -10.16
C ILE A 44 2.59 -1.07 -11.14
N PRO A 45 2.12 -1.55 -12.30
CA PRO A 45 2.98 -2.20 -13.29
C PRO A 45 4.14 -1.29 -13.71
N GLU A 46 5.33 -1.86 -13.89
CA GLU A 46 6.53 -1.11 -14.30
C GLU A 46 6.33 -0.40 -15.65
N GLU A 47 5.52 -0.98 -16.54
CA GLU A 47 5.18 -0.44 -17.85
C GLU A 47 4.01 0.57 -17.85
N ASP A 48 3.40 0.91 -16.70
CA ASP A 48 2.29 1.85 -16.66
C ASP A 48 2.74 3.26 -17.09
N LEU A 49 2.14 3.77 -18.18
CA LEU A 49 2.52 5.05 -18.77
C LEU A 49 1.98 6.28 -18.02
N VAL A 50 1.08 6.08 -17.06
CA VAL A 50 0.40 7.13 -16.31
C VAL A 50 1.12 7.40 -14.99
N TRP A 51 1.73 6.38 -14.38
CA TRP A 51 2.48 6.51 -13.14
C TRP A 51 3.58 7.57 -13.20
N PRO A 52 4.55 7.53 -14.13
CA PRO A 52 5.60 8.55 -14.22
C PRO A 52 5.02 9.95 -14.50
N LYS A 53 3.89 10.05 -15.21
CA LYS A 53 3.20 11.34 -15.44
C LYS A 53 2.53 11.88 -14.18
N SER A 54 2.02 10.99 -13.33
CA SER A 54 1.39 11.33 -12.06
C SER A 54 2.43 11.81 -11.07
N GLU A 55 3.59 11.15 -11.05
CA GLU A 55 4.76 11.61 -10.28
C GLU A 55 5.22 12.99 -10.73
N GLN A 56 5.47 13.14 -12.04
CA GLN A 56 5.88 14.40 -12.64
C GLN A 56 4.89 15.52 -12.34
N TYR A 57 3.59 15.29 -12.51
CA TYR A 57 2.56 16.28 -12.25
C TYR A 57 2.63 16.81 -10.81
N ILE A 58 2.80 15.92 -9.82
CA ILE A 58 2.91 16.33 -8.41
C ILE A 58 4.24 17.03 -8.12
N ASP A 59 5.33 16.53 -8.69
CA ASP A 59 6.68 17.07 -8.47
C ASP A 59 6.84 18.48 -9.08
N GLU A 60 6.17 18.77 -10.20
CA GLU A 60 6.18 20.08 -10.88
C GLU A 60 5.38 21.16 -10.14
N ILE A 61 4.48 20.80 -9.21
CA ILE A 61 3.73 21.79 -8.42
C ILE A 61 4.72 22.50 -7.48
N PRO A 62 4.91 23.83 -7.60
CA PRO A 62 5.80 24.58 -6.72
C PRO A 62 5.42 24.38 -5.25
N SER A 63 6.40 24.25 -4.36
CA SER A 63 6.16 24.03 -2.93
C SER A 63 5.27 25.10 -2.30
N SER A 64 5.33 26.34 -2.78
CA SER A 64 4.47 27.46 -2.38
C SER A 64 3.00 27.31 -2.79
N SER A 65 2.72 26.48 -3.79
CA SER A 65 1.39 26.21 -4.34
C SER A 65 0.83 24.84 -3.91
N ARG A 66 1.65 23.96 -3.32
CA ARG A 66 1.21 22.68 -2.77
C ARG A 66 0.29 22.94 -1.58
N ARG A 67 -0.87 22.27 -1.57
CA ARG A 67 -1.84 22.30 -0.47
C ARG A 67 -1.79 21.06 0.42
N PHE A 68 -0.96 20.09 0.04
CA PHE A 68 -0.63 18.94 0.86
C PHE A 68 0.76 19.17 1.50
N PRO A 69 1.00 18.65 2.71
CA PRO A 69 2.31 18.73 3.35
C PRO A 69 3.30 17.74 2.69
N GLU A 70 4.60 17.99 2.83
CA GLU A 70 5.65 17.25 2.09
C GLU A 70 5.64 15.74 2.40
N ASP A 71 5.33 15.36 3.63
CA ASP A 71 5.17 13.95 4.06
C ASP A 71 3.99 13.23 3.38
N LYS A 72 3.15 13.96 2.63
CA LYS A 72 2.03 13.43 1.83
C LYS A 72 2.26 13.50 0.33
N ALA A 73 3.48 13.82 -0.13
CA ALA A 73 3.81 13.86 -1.55
C ALA A 73 3.53 12.52 -2.24
N HIS A 74 3.97 11.39 -1.65
CA HIS A 74 3.74 10.07 -2.23
C HIS A 74 2.25 9.72 -2.34
N LYS A 75 1.48 10.03 -1.29
CA LYS A 75 0.01 9.92 -1.30
C LYS A 75 -0.60 10.73 -2.44
N ALA A 76 -0.14 11.97 -2.66
CA ALA A 76 -0.63 12.80 -3.75
C ALA A 76 -0.33 12.18 -5.14
N LYS A 77 0.85 11.56 -5.31
CA LYS A 77 1.23 10.85 -6.55
C LYS A 77 0.31 9.68 -6.84
N VAL A 78 0.07 8.82 -5.86
CA VAL A 78 -0.87 7.68 -5.99
C VAL A 78 -2.27 8.16 -6.31
N HIS A 79 -2.75 9.22 -5.66
CA HIS A 79 -4.08 9.77 -5.94
C HIS A 79 -4.18 10.44 -7.32
N ALA A 80 -3.11 11.07 -7.82
CA ALA A 80 -3.05 11.59 -9.19
C ALA A 80 -3.14 10.43 -10.21
N TRP A 81 -2.45 9.32 -9.96
CA TRP A 81 -2.55 8.12 -10.78
C TRP A 81 -3.95 7.50 -10.75
N LEU A 82 -4.56 7.40 -9.56
CA LEU A 82 -5.93 6.92 -9.38
C LEU A 82 -6.96 7.79 -10.11
N ALA A 83 -6.70 9.09 -10.28
CA ALA A 83 -7.62 9.99 -10.98
C ALA A 83 -7.77 9.66 -12.47
N ALA A 84 -6.81 8.94 -13.05
CA ALA A 84 -6.81 8.51 -14.45
C ALA A 84 -7.29 7.06 -14.65
N ARG A 85 -7.77 6.39 -13.59
CA ARG A 85 -8.35 5.04 -13.68
C ARG A 85 -9.81 5.08 -14.13
N ARG A 86 -10.36 3.93 -14.54
CA ARG A 86 -11.76 3.78 -14.94
C ARG A 86 -12.74 4.31 -13.88
N HIS A 87 -12.43 4.05 -12.60
CA HIS A 87 -13.14 4.59 -11.46
C HIS A 87 -12.19 5.47 -10.64
N PRO A 88 -12.24 6.80 -10.83
CA PRO A 88 -11.31 7.70 -10.17
C PRO A 88 -11.34 7.63 -8.63
N GLY A 89 -10.16 7.63 -8.02
CA GLY A 89 -9.97 7.98 -6.61
C GLY A 89 -10.05 6.84 -5.58
N LEU A 90 -10.46 5.62 -5.94
CA LEU A 90 -10.57 4.50 -4.99
C LEU A 90 -9.56 3.38 -5.29
N MET A 91 -8.57 3.21 -4.40
CA MET A 91 -7.56 2.12 -4.50
C MET A 91 -8.19 0.74 -4.59
N GLY A 92 -9.21 0.46 -3.78
CA GLY A 92 -9.90 -0.84 -3.80
C GLY A 92 -10.59 -1.16 -5.12
N LEU A 93 -10.97 -0.15 -5.91
CA LEU A 93 -11.52 -0.37 -7.25
C LEU A 93 -10.41 -0.62 -8.27
N ALA A 94 -9.26 0.06 -8.17
CA ALA A 94 -8.10 -0.21 -9.02
C ALA A 94 -7.63 -1.67 -8.92
N ILE A 95 -7.61 -2.24 -7.70
CA ILE A 95 -7.33 -3.67 -7.50
C ILE A 95 -8.37 -4.55 -8.24
N ARG A 96 -9.66 -4.24 -8.09
CA ARG A 96 -10.76 -5.04 -8.67
C ARG A 96 -10.81 -4.98 -10.21
N GLU A 97 -10.44 -3.85 -10.79
CA GLU A 97 -10.42 -3.63 -12.24
C GLU A 97 -9.14 -4.19 -12.90
N GLY A 98 -8.20 -4.72 -12.12
CA GLY A 98 -6.94 -5.26 -12.64
C GLY A 98 -5.93 -4.20 -13.05
N ASP A 99 -6.06 -2.96 -12.54
CA ASP A 99 -5.10 -1.88 -12.77
C ASP A 99 -3.78 -2.09 -12.00
N LEU A 100 -3.76 -3.01 -11.03
CA LEU A 100 -2.63 -3.27 -10.15
C LEU A 100 -2.16 -4.71 -10.27
N GLU A 101 -0.85 -4.91 -10.34
CA GLU A 101 -0.19 -6.19 -10.38
C GLU A 101 -0.14 -6.84 -8.98
N VAL A 102 -0.93 -7.90 -8.82
CA VAL A 102 -1.00 -8.67 -7.57
C VAL A 102 -0.04 -9.87 -7.51
N SER A 103 0.73 -10.11 -8.59
CA SER A 103 1.72 -11.19 -8.67
C SER A 103 3.03 -10.87 -7.96
N GLY A 104 3.29 -9.62 -7.58
CA GLY A 104 4.52 -9.21 -6.91
C GLY A 104 4.73 -9.87 -5.54
N ILE A 105 6.00 -9.99 -5.12
CA ILE A 105 6.41 -10.63 -3.86
C ILE A 105 5.72 -10.01 -2.65
N LEU A 106 5.58 -8.68 -2.62
CA LEU A 106 4.90 -7.96 -1.53
C LEU A 106 3.42 -8.39 -1.40
N CYS A 107 2.72 -8.52 -2.53
CA CYS A 107 1.34 -8.99 -2.56
C CYS A 107 1.22 -10.45 -2.13
N GLN A 108 2.16 -11.30 -2.58
CA GLN A 108 2.21 -12.70 -2.19
C GLN A 108 2.40 -12.85 -0.67
N ASP A 109 3.35 -12.12 -0.10
CA ASP A 109 3.64 -12.11 1.34
C ASP A 109 2.44 -11.65 2.17
N PHE A 110 1.76 -10.58 1.72
CA PHE A 110 0.56 -10.07 2.36
C PHE A 110 -0.60 -11.10 2.29
N ALA A 111 -0.81 -11.71 1.13
CA ALA A 111 -1.85 -12.72 0.93
C ALA A 111 -1.59 -14.00 1.73
N GLU A 112 -0.34 -14.45 1.81
CA GLU A 112 0.07 -15.58 2.65
C GLU A 112 -0.16 -15.31 4.14
N TRP A 113 0.16 -14.10 4.61
CA TRP A 113 -0.13 -13.70 5.98
C TRP A 113 -1.64 -13.71 6.27
N LEU A 114 -2.47 -13.17 5.37
CA LEU A 114 -3.93 -13.22 5.51
C LEU A 114 -4.46 -14.65 5.58
N ARG A 115 -3.94 -15.55 4.72
CA ARG A 115 -4.31 -16.97 4.76
C ARG A 115 -3.95 -17.58 6.10
N ARG A 116 -2.74 -17.40 6.60
CA ARG A 116 -2.30 -17.91 7.90
C ARG A 116 -3.13 -17.40 9.09
N LEU A 117 -3.74 -16.22 8.97
CA LEU A 117 -4.53 -15.59 10.03
C LEU A 117 -5.98 -16.07 10.06
N PHE A 118 -6.59 -16.31 8.90
CA PHE A 118 -8.04 -16.58 8.80
C PHE A 118 -8.40 -17.97 8.28
N VAL A 119 -7.43 -18.71 7.73
CA VAL A 119 -7.61 -20.04 7.11
C VAL A 119 -6.76 -21.06 7.86
#